data_AF-A0A524EH50-F1
#
_entry.id   AF-A0A524EH50-F1
#
_cell.length_a   1.000
_cell.length_b   1.000
_cell.length_c   1.000
_cell.angle_alpha   90.00
_cell.angle_beta   90.00
_cell.angle_gamma   90.00
#
_symmetry.space_group_name_H-M   'P 1'
#
loop_
_entity.id
_entity.type
_entity.pdbx_description
1 polymer ?
#
loop_
_entity_poly.entity_id
_entity_poly.type
_entity_poly.pdbx_seq_one_letter_code
_entity_poly.pdbx_strand_id
1 'polypeptide(L)'
;MSGARKAVDSTIRRILVYTAEIIASIILLIIICLPLAFVVPMWIQQVVFGTPTAQLLVNPIAWFGPVGAVFITLGLGGVSSVVGYLYVTRLLLTGDTVSSDSDAILSDEDE
;
A
#
# COMPACT_ATOMS: atom_id res chain seq x y z
N MET A 1 8.83 42.29 -1.07
CA MET A 1 8.85 41.19 -2.07
C MET A 1 7.67 40.27 -1.78
N SER A 2 6.87 39.99 -2.81
CA SER A 2 5.46 39.59 -2.80
C SER A 2 5.09 38.34 -1.96
N GLY A 3 4.21 38.52 -0.96
CA GLY A 3 3.60 37.43 -0.18
C GLY A 3 2.78 36.45 -1.03
N ALA A 4 2.34 36.86 -2.22
CA ALA A 4 1.64 35.98 -3.16
C ALA A 4 2.53 34.82 -3.65
N ARG A 5 3.85 35.02 -3.77
CA ARG A 5 4.77 33.92 -4.13
C ARG A 5 4.91 32.88 -3.01
N LYS A 6 4.82 33.32 -1.76
CA LYS A 6 4.98 32.45 -0.58
C LYS A 6 3.74 31.58 -0.34
N ALA A 7 2.55 32.10 -0.65
CA ALA A 7 1.30 31.34 -0.59
C ALA A 7 1.23 30.24 -1.67
N VAL A 8 1.67 30.54 -2.90
CA VAL A 8 1.70 29.56 -4.01
C VAL A 8 2.69 28.41 -3.73
N ASP A 9 3.85 28.71 -3.16
CA ASP A 9 4.86 27.70 -2.80
C ASP A 9 4.35 26.71 -1.74
N SER A 10 3.58 27.22 -0.76
CA SER A 10 2.95 26.38 0.29
C SER A 10 1.90 25.42 -0.29
N THR A 11 1.06 25.89 -1.20
CA THR A 11 0.04 25.06 -1.87
C THR A 11 0.66 23.98 -2.74
N ILE A 12 1.70 24.31 -3.53
CA ILE A 12 2.43 23.34 -4.35
C ILE A 12 3.09 22.27 -3.47
N ARG A 13 3.73 22.68 -2.37
CA ARG A 13 4.35 21.73 -1.44
C ARG A 13 3.33 20.78 -0.80
N ARG A 14 2.14 21.28 -0.44
CA ARG A 14 1.05 20.45 0.11
C ARG A 14 0.52 19.46 -0.94
N ILE A 15 0.35 19.88 -2.18
CA ILE A 15 -0.07 19.01 -3.29
C ILE A 15 0.99 17.94 -3.60
N LEU A 16 2.27 18.29 -3.61
CA LEU A 16 3.37 17.35 -3.83
C LEU A 16 3.44 16.29 -2.74
N VAL A 17 3.25 16.67 -1.46
CA VAL A 17 3.20 15.71 -0.34
C VAL A 17 1.99 14.77 -0.48
N TYR A 18 0.81 15.31 -0.80
CA TYR A 18 -0.39 14.50 -1.00
C TYR A 18 -0.24 13.52 -2.17
N THR A 19 0.39 13.97 -3.25
CA THR A 19 0.65 13.13 -4.42
C THR A 19 1.69 12.04 -4.10
N ALA A 20 2.74 12.37 -3.32
CA ALA A 20 3.73 11.41 -2.87
C ALA A 20 3.10 10.34 -1.96
N GLU A 21 2.14 10.72 -1.12
CA GLU A 21 1.39 9.79 -0.27
C GLU A 21 0.51 8.84 -1.11
N ILE A 22 -0.17 9.34 -2.14
CA ILE A 22 -0.92 8.52 -3.09
C ILE A 22 0.01 7.51 -3.78
N ILE A 23 1.16 7.97 -4.28
CA ILE A 23 2.13 7.09 -4.95
C ILE A 23 2.65 6.02 -3.99
N ALA A 24 2.96 6.39 -2.74
CA ALA A 24 3.37 5.43 -1.71
C ALA A 24 2.27 4.40 -1.44
N SER A 25 1.00 4.82 -1.38
CA SER A 25 -0.14 3.92 -1.21
C SER A 25 -0.32 2.96 -2.39
N ILE A 26 -0.11 3.43 -3.63
CA ILE A 26 -0.17 2.57 -4.82
C ILE A 26 0.96 1.53 -4.81
N ILE A 27 2.20 1.94 -4.48
CA ILE A 27 3.33 1.01 -4.39
C ILE A 27 3.07 -0.04 -3.32
N LEU A 28 2.51 0.38 -2.18
CA LEU A 28 2.11 -0.49 -1.10
C LEU A 28 1.06 -1.51 -1.54
N LEU A 29 0.03 -1.06 -2.26
CA LEU A 29 -1.00 -1.91 -2.83
C LEU A 29 -0.40 -2.96 -3.78
N ILE A 30 0.52 -2.55 -4.67
CA ILE A 30 1.19 -3.47 -5.61
C ILE A 30 1.94 -4.57 -4.84
N ILE A 31 2.69 -4.21 -3.79
CA ILE A 31 3.45 -5.18 -2.99
C ILE A 31 2.53 -6.20 -2.32
N ILE A 32 1.36 -5.77 -1.84
CA ILE A 32 0.36 -6.67 -1.24
C ILE A 32 -0.31 -7.54 -2.31
N CYS A 33 -0.61 -7.00 -3.49
CA CYS A 33 -1.27 -7.73 -4.56
C CYS A 33 -0.36 -8.77 -5.26
N LEU A 34 0.94 -8.56 -5.24
CA LEU A 34 1.92 -9.44 -5.89
C LEU A 34 1.86 -10.91 -5.41
N PRO A 35 1.87 -11.22 -4.09
CA PRO A 35 1.67 -12.59 -3.63
C PRO A 35 0.27 -13.13 -3.97
N LEU A 36 -0.78 -12.30 -3.90
CA LEU A 36 -2.15 -12.73 -4.27
C LEU A 36 -2.24 -13.16 -5.74
N ALA A 37 -1.52 -12.48 -6.63
CA ALA A 37 -1.48 -12.81 -8.06
C ALA A 37 -0.96 -14.24 -8.33
N PHE A 38 -0.19 -14.83 -7.41
CA PHE A 38 0.25 -16.22 -7.50
C PHE A 38 -0.69 -17.18 -6.77
N VAL A 39 -1.20 -16.79 -5.60
CA VAL A 39 -2.05 -17.65 -4.76
C VAL A 39 -3.41 -17.90 -5.43
N VAL A 40 -4.04 -16.87 -5.99
CA VAL A 40 -5.38 -16.97 -6.59
C VAL A 40 -5.43 -17.98 -7.76
N PRO A 41 -4.59 -17.88 -8.80
CA PRO A 41 -4.64 -18.84 -9.91
C PRO A 41 -4.24 -20.25 -9.47
N MET A 42 -3.28 -20.39 -8.55
CA MET A 42 -2.89 -21.70 -8.01
C MET A 42 -4.05 -22.35 -7.25
N TRP A 43 -4.73 -21.59 -6.39
CA TRP A 43 -5.88 -22.07 -5.63
C TRP A 43 -7.03 -22.49 -6.55
N ILE A 44 -7.34 -21.69 -7.57
CA ILE A 44 -8.36 -22.04 -8.57
C ILE A 44 -7.99 -23.36 -9.28
N GLN A 45 -6.74 -23.52 -9.72
CA GLN A 45 -6.29 -24.73 -10.38
C GLN A 45 -6.36 -25.98 -9.49
N GLN A 46 -6.01 -25.86 -8.20
CA GLN A 46 -6.05 -26.97 -7.26
C GLN A 46 -7.46 -27.33 -6.82
N VAL A 47 -8.27 -26.34 -6.46
CA VAL A 47 -9.59 -26.55 -5.83
C VAL A 47 -10.67 -26.79 -6.87
N VAL A 48 -10.70 -25.98 -7.94
CA VAL A 48 -11.76 -26.06 -8.96
C VAL A 48 -11.45 -27.14 -9.98
N PHE A 49 -10.19 -27.22 -10.43
CA PHE A 49 -9.80 -28.15 -11.50
C PHE A 49 -9.15 -29.45 -11.00
N GLY A 50 -8.89 -29.57 -9.69
CA GLY A 50 -8.27 -30.77 -9.12
C GLY A 50 -6.87 -31.06 -9.66
N THR A 51 -6.20 -30.06 -10.25
CA THR A 51 -4.92 -30.30 -10.93
C THR A 51 -3.81 -30.59 -9.92
N PRO A 52 -2.99 -31.63 -10.15
CA PRO A 52 -1.84 -31.91 -9.30
C PRO A 52 -0.86 -30.73 -9.30
N THR A 53 -0.22 -30.48 -8.16
CA THR A 53 0.77 -29.39 -7.98
C THR A 53 1.90 -29.40 -9.03
N ALA A 54 2.22 -30.56 -9.61
CA ALA A 54 3.22 -30.70 -10.66
C ALA A 54 2.80 -30.13 -12.03
N GLN A 55 1.50 -29.92 -12.27
CA GLN A 55 0.94 -29.50 -13.56
C GLN A 55 0.36 -28.08 -13.53
N LEU A 56 0.64 -27.32 -12.46
CA LEU A 56 0.21 -25.93 -12.34
C LEU A 56 0.82 -25.06 -13.45
N LEU A 57 -0.01 -24.27 -14.11
CA LEU A 57 0.42 -23.38 -15.20
C LEU A 57 1.35 -22.27 -14.67
N VAL A 58 1.11 -21.84 -13.43
CA VAL A 58 1.93 -20.88 -12.69
C VAL A 58 2.45 -21.59 -11.45
N ASN A 59 3.69 -22.05 -11.52
CA ASN A 59 4.31 -22.81 -10.44
C ASN A 59 5.57 -22.08 -9.91
N PRO A 60 5.43 -21.19 -8.90
CA PRO A 60 6.58 -20.53 -8.29
C PRO A 60 7.58 -21.53 -7.67
N ILE A 61 7.14 -22.73 -7.28
CA ILE A 61 8.04 -23.80 -6.79
C ILE A 61 8.88 -24.35 -7.95
N ALA A 62 8.34 -24.44 -9.15
CA ALA A 62 9.11 -24.83 -10.33
C ALA A 62 10.11 -23.74 -10.75
N TRP A 63 9.77 -22.46 -10.56
CA TRP A 63 10.62 -21.34 -10.97
C TRP A 63 11.75 -21.04 -9.97
N PHE A 64 11.45 -21.05 -8.67
CA PHE A 64 12.38 -20.65 -7.61
C PHE A 64 12.87 -21.84 -6.77
N GLY A 65 12.36 -23.04 -7.02
CA GLY A 65 12.56 -24.20 -6.15
C GLY A 65 11.70 -24.14 -4.88
N PRO A 66 11.58 -25.26 -4.14
CA PRO A 66 10.76 -25.31 -2.91
C PRO A 66 11.28 -24.35 -1.84
N VAL A 67 12.60 -24.32 -1.65
CA VAL A 67 13.26 -23.47 -0.65
C VAL A 67 13.13 -22.00 -1.04
N GLY A 68 13.37 -21.66 -2.32
CA GLY A 68 13.25 -20.28 -2.80
C GLY A 68 11.82 -19.76 -2.73
N ALA A 69 10.83 -20.58 -3.08
CA ALA A 69 9.42 -20.24 -2.95
C ALA A 69 9.05 -19.91 -1.50
N VAL A 70 9.48 -20.74 -0.53
CA VAL A 70 9.25 -20.47 0.90
C VAL A 70 9.87 -19.13 1.31
N PHE A 71 11.14 -18.87 0.98
CA PHE A 71 11.79 -17.61 1.35
C PHE A 71 11.14 -16.38 0.72
N ILE A 72 10.74 -16.46 -0.54
CA ILE A 72 10.07 -15.35 -1.24
C ILE A 72 8.69 -15.09 -0.62
N THR A 73 7.92 -16.14 -0.34
CA THR A 73 6.61 -16.00 0.30
C THR A 73 6.71 -15.45 1.72
N LEU A 74 7.68 -15.94 2.51
CA LEU A 74 7.91 -15.46 3.88
C LEU A 74 8.42 -14.01 3.89
N GLY A 75 9.30 -13.66 2.95
CA GLY A 75 9.80 -12.31 2.75
C GLY A 75 8.71 -11.34 2.31
N LEU A 76 7.96 -11.67 1.26
CA LEU A 76 6.83 -10.85 0.79
C LEU A 76 5.75 -10.73 1.86
N GLY A 77 5.42 -11.81 2.56
CA GLY A 77 4.46 -11.80 3.66
C GLY A 77 4.92 -10.92 4.82
N GLY A 78 6.20 -11.04 5.21
CA GLY A 78 6.79 -10.21 6.27
C GLY A 78 6.83 -8.73 5.89
N VAL A 79 7.29 -8.40 4.69
CA VAL A 79 7.31 -7.02 4.18
C VAL A 79 5.88 -6.47 4.09
N SER A 80 4.95 -7.24 3.53
CA SER A 80 3.52 -6.88 3.46
C SER A 80 2.94 -6.61 4.86
N SER A 81 3.25 -7.45 5.84
CA SER A 81 2.77 -7.29 7.22
C SER A 81 3.35 -6.06 7.90
N VAL A 82 4.67 -5.81 7.79
CA VAL A 82 5.33 -4.63 8.35
C VAL A 82 4.77 -3.36 7.72
N VAL A 83 4.64 -3.35 6.39
CA VAL A 83 4.17 -2.19 5.65
C VAL A 83 2.68 -1.93 5.91
N GLY A 84 1.85 -2.97 5.96
CA GLY A 84 0.45 -2.86 6.36
C GLY A 84 0.28 -2.35 7.79
N TYR A 85 1.12 -2.81 8.72
CA TYR A 85 1.14 -2.33 10.10
C TYR A 85 1.52 -0.84 10.19
N LEU A 86 2.57 -0.41 9.48
CA LEU A 86 2.97 1.00 9.40
C LEU A 86 1.86 1.87 8.80
N TYR A 87 1.17 1.36 7.77
CA TYR A 87 0.07 2.06 7.13
C TYR A 87 -1.11 2.25 8.08
N VAL A 88 -1.57 1.21 8.78
CA VAL A 88 -2.64 1.31 9.78
C VAL A 88 -2.25 2.24 10.93
N THR A 89 -1.00 2.17 11.39
CA THR A 89 -0.49 3.06 12.45
C THR A 89 -0.48 4.52 11.99
N ARG A 90 -0.10 4.80 10.74
CA ARG A 90 -0.18 6.14 10.15
C ARG A 90 -1.62 6.62 10.02
N LEU A 91 -2.54 5.76 9.59
CA LEU A 91 -3.96 6.10 9.48
C LEU A 91 -4.57 6.46 10.84
N LEU A 92 -4.22 5.71 11.89
CA LEU A 92 -4.63 5.99 13.27
C LEU A 92 -4.03 7.30 13.80
N LEU A 93 -2.75 7.59 13.54
CA LEU A 93 -2.13 8.84 13.98
C LEU A 93 -2.62 10.08 13.21
N THR A 94 -2.85 9.96 11.91
CA THR A 94 -3.29 11.09 11.07
C THR A 94 -4.79 11.37 11.24
N GLY A 95 -5.60 10.35 11.60
CA GLY A 95 -7.03 10.48 11.87
C GLY A 95 -7.35 11.50 12.97
N ASP A 96 -6.54 11.56 14.03
CA ASP A 96 -6.73 12.54 15.11
C ASP A 96 -6.36 13.98 14.70
N THR A 97 -5.52 14.17 13.68
CA THR A 97 -5.13 15.52 13.22
C THR A 97 -6.09 16.11 12.19
N VAL A 98 -6.81 15.30 11.41
CA VAL A 98 -7.75 15.80 10.39
C VAL A 98 -9.04 16.33 11.02
N SER A 99 -9.50 15.76 12.14
CA SER A 99 -10.63 16.35 12.88
C SER A 99 -10.28 17.72 13.47
N SER A 100 -9.06 17.92 13.98
CA SER A 100 -8.67 19.21 14.58
C SER A 100 -8.51 20.36 13.57
N ASP A 101 -8.09 20.08 12.32
CA ASP A 101 -7.91 21.14 11.31
C ASP A 101 -9.24 21.59 10.68
N SER A 102 -10.29 20.76 10.71
CA SER A 102 -11.63 21.17 10.24
C SER A 102 -12.36 22.08 11.20
N ASP A 103 -12.14 21.95 12.51
CA ASP A 103 -12.78 22.80 13.53
C ASP A 103 -12.09 24.18 13.64
N ALA A 104 -10.81 24.28 13.29
CA ALA A 104 -10.07 25.55 13.31
C ALA A 104 -10.40 26.49 12.14
N ILE A 105 -10.91 25.97 11.02
CA ILE A 105 -11.28 26.79 9.85
C ILE A 105 -12.66 27.44 10.05
N LEU A 106 -13.53 26.86 10.88
CA LEU A 106 -14.87 27.40 11.18
C LEU A 106 -14.85 28.51 12.25
N SER A 107 -13.77 28.68 13.01
CA SER A 107 -13.67 29.72 14.03
C SER A 107 -13.14 31.07 13.54
N ASP A 108 -12.58 31.12 12.33
CA ASP A 108 -11.95 32.34 11.79
C ASP A 108 -12.90 33.17 10.87
N GLU A 109 -14.14 32.73 10.63
CA GLU A 109 -15.14 33.48 9.84
C GLU A 109 -16.09 34.36 10.69
N ASP A 110 -15.98 34.33 12.03
CA ASP A 110 -16.87 35.06 12.95
C ASP A 110 -16.21 36.25 13.70
N GLU A 111 -15.02 36.72 13.30
CA GLU A 111 -14.40 37.99 13.79
C GLU A 111 -14.23 39.07 12.70
#